data_AF-A6J648-F1
#
_entry.id   AF-A6J648-F1
#
_cell.length_a   1.000
_cell.length_b   1.000
_cell.length_c   1.000
_cell.angle_alpha   90.00
_cell.angle_beta   90.00
_cell.angle_gamma   90.00
#
_symmetry.space_group_name_H-M   'P 1'
#
loop_
_entity.id
_entity.type
_entity.pdbx_description
1 polymer ?
#
loop_
_entity_poly.entity_id
_entity_poly.type
_entity_poly.pdbx_seq_one_letter_code
_entity_poly.pdbx_strand_id
1 'polypeptide(L)'
;MSVTPEVKSRGMKFAEEQLLKHGWTQGKGLGRKENGITQALKVTLKQDTHGVGHDPAKEFTDHWWSDLFNKTAANLVVDSGKDGVQIRRLSKETTQRSHSKPSLLYQKFVKTATLTSGEEKPDRDLESCSDVDNREPIPPKM
;
A
#
# COMPACT_ATOMS: atom_id res chain seq x y z
N MET A 1 -2.84 -44.53 8.16
CA MET A 1 -2.73 -43.48 7.11
C MET A 1 -2.21 -44.17 5.85
N SER A 2 -3.03 -44.27 4.81
CA SER A 2 -2.69 -44.96 3.57
C SER A 2 -1.75 -44.09 2.73
N VAL A 3 -0.49 -44.51 2.62
CA VAL A 3 0.50 -43.90 1.73
C VAL A 3 0.14 -44.32 0.31
N THR A 4 -0.37 -43.40 -0.51
CA THR A 4 -0.57 -43.67 -1.94
C THR A 4 0.79 -43.80 -2.63
N PRO A 5 1.01 -44.84 -3.47
CA PRO A 5 2.27 -45.00 -4.17
C PRO A 5 2.39 -43.95 -5.27
N GLU A 6 3.16 -42.89 -5.01
CA GLU A 6 3.47 -41.87 -6.00
C GLU A 6 4.47 -42.41 -7.02
N VAL A 7 4.14 -42.34 -8.31
CA VAL A 7 5.00 -42.80 -9.39
C VAL A 7 6.11 -41.77 -9.62
N LYS A 8 7.29 -42.03 -9.06
CA LYS A 8 8.48 -41.17 -9.21
C LYS A 8 8.99 -41.16 -10.66
N SER A 9 9.31 -39.97 -11.19
CA SER A 9 9.93 -39.82 -12.51
C SER A 9 11.36 -40.39 -12.55
N ARG A 10 11.90 -40.68 -13.75
CA ARG A 10 13.27 -41.19 -13.90
C ARG A 10 14.33 -40.28 -13.25
N GLY A 11 14.17 -38.97 -13.38
CA GLY A 11 15.06 -37.98 -12.76
C GLY A 11 14.98 -38.00 -11.23
N MET A 12 13.76 -38.13 -10.67
CA MET A 12 13.60 -38.24 -9.22
C MET A 12 14.24 -39.52 -8.66
N LYS A 13 14.10 -40.66 -9.34
CA LYS A 13 14.72 -41.93 -8.92
C LYS A 13 16.24 -41.82 -8.87
N PHE A 14 16.85 -41.25 -9.91
CA PHE A 14 18.30 -41.03 -9.95
C PHE A 14 18.78 -40.12 -8.80
N ALA A 15 18.08 -39.00 -8.55
CA ALA A 15 18.44 -38.09 -7.47
C ALA A 15 18.31 -38.75 -6.09
N GLU A 16 17.25 -39.53 -5.87
CA GLU A 16 17.04 -40.28 -4.62
C GLU A 16 18.15 -41.32 -4.38
N GLU A 17 18.56 -42.07 -5.41
CA GLU A 17 19.67 -43.02 -5.33
C GLU A 17 20.99 -42.33 -4.95
N GLN A 18 21.27 -41.14 -5.49
CA GLN A 18 22.47 -40.39 -5.11
C GLN A 18 22.42 -39.94 -3.65
N LEU A 19 21.28 -39.46 -3.16
CA LEU A 19 21.12 -39.06 -1.76
C LEU A 19 21.33 -40.26 -0.81
N LEU A 20 20.69 -41.39 -1.11
CA LEU A 20 20.83 -42.63 -0.33
C LEU A 20 22.30 -43.10 -0.30
N LYS A 21 23.00 -43.04 -1.43
CA LYS A 21 24.43 -43.39 -1.53
C LYS A 21 25.32 -42.56 -0.60
N HIS A 22 24.94 -41.31 -0.35
CA HIS A 22 25.67 -40.39 0.54
C HIS A 22 25.14 -40.38 1.98
N GLY A 23 24.35 -41.38 2.38
CA GLY A 23 23.90 -41.56 3.76
C GLY A 23 22.68 -40.73 4.15
N TRP A 24 22.01 -40.08 3.19
CA TRP A 24 20.71 -39.48 3.44
C TRP A 24 19.65 -40.57 3.65
N THR A 25 18.68 -40.31 4.52
CA THR A 25 17.59 -41.23 4.84
C THR A 25 16.24 -40.56 4.59
N GLN A 26 15.30 -41.33 4.06
CA GLN A 26 13.98 -40.81 3.68
C GLN A 26 13.30 -40.15 4.88
N GLY A 27 12.83 -38.91 4.68
CA GLY A 27 12.12 -38.13 5.70
C GLY A 27 13.03 -37.26 6.58
N LYS A 28 14.36 -37.42 6.52
CA LYS A 28 15.29 -36.56 7.26
C LYS A 28 15.69 -35.31 6.48
N GLY A 29 15.92 -34.23 7.21
CA GLY A 29 16.48 -33.00 6.64
C GLY A 29 17.94 -33.18 6.25
N LEU A 30 18.43 -32.32 5.35
CA LEU A 30 19.85 -32.29 4.98
C LEU A 30 20.70 -31.59 6.06
N GLY A 31 22.02 -31.79 6.00
CA GLY A 31 23.01 -31.14 6.87
C GLY A 31 23.49 -32.02 8.03
N ARG A 32 24.55 -31.57 8.72
CA ARG A 32 25.25 -32.35 9.77
C ARG A 32 24.33 -32.81 10.91
N LYS A 33 23.33 -32.00 11.26
CA LYS A 33 22.35 -32.28 12.31
C LYS A 33 21.00 -32.78 11.76
N GLU A 34 20.93 -33.06 10.46
CA GLU A 34 19.70 -33.54 9.78
C GLU A 34 18.48 -32.59 9.95
N ASN A 35 18.75 -31.32 10.22
CA ASN A 35 17.75 -30.29 10.56
C ASN A 35 17.42 -29.35 9.38
N GLY A 36 17.87 -29.68 8.18
CA GLY A 36 17.52 -28.95 6.96
C GLY A 36 16.04 -29.11 6.60
N ILE A 37 15.56 -28.25 5.71
CA ILE A 37 14.17 -28.25 5.24
C ILE A 37 13.90 -29.58 4.50
N THR A 38 12.84 -30.28 4.90
CA THR A 38 12.43 -31.58 4.34
C THR A 38 11.48 -31.45 3.14
N GLN A 39 10.84 -30.29 2.99
CA GLN A 39 9.89 -29.99 1.92
C GLN A 39 10.38 -28.82 1.07
N ALA A 40 10.11 -28.85 -0.23
CA ALA A 40 10.47 -27.74 -1.09
C ALA A 40 9.73 -26.46 -0.68
N LEU A 41 10.41 -25.31 -0.79
CA LEU A 41 9.77 -24.02 -0.61
C LEU A 41 8.75 -23.79 -1.72
N LYS A 42 7.50 -23.60 -1.35
CA LYS A 42 6.43 -23.24 -2.28
C LYS A 42 6.37 -21.72 -2.39
N VAL A 43 6.84 -21.19 -3.51
CA VAL A 43 6.69 -19.77 -3.81
C VAL A 43 5.28 -19.55 -4.37
N THR A 44 4.57 -18.57 -3.81
CA THR A 44 3.33 -18.08 -4.39
C THR A 44 3.68 -17.14 -5.53
N LEU A 45 3.31 -17.50 -6.76
CA LEU A 45 3.45 -16.60 -7.90
C LEU A 45 2.41 -15.49 -7.80
N LYS A 46 2.87 -14.25 -7.85
CA LYS A 46 2.02 -13.08 -7.91
C LYS A 46 1.47 -12.92 -9.34
N GLN A 47 0.15 -12.98 -9.50
CA GLN A 47 -0.53 -12.85 -10.80
C GLN A 47 -1.21 -11.49 -10.99
N ASP A 48 -1.12 -10.60 -10.00
CA ASP A 48 -1.75 -9.29 -10.01
C ASP A 48 -0.71 -8.16 -10.17
N THR A 49 -1.18 -7.01 -10.66
CA THR A 49 -0.36 -5.82 -10.91
C THR A 49 -0.25 -4.90 -9.69
N HIS A 50 -0.96 -5.21 -8.59
CA HIS A 50 -1.01 -4.32 -7.43
C HIS A 50 0.36 -4.16 -6.77
N GLY A 51 0.58 -3.03 -6.09
CA GLY A 51 1.77 -2.82 -5.27
C GLY A 51 1.82 -3.73 -4.04
N VAL A 52 3.00 -3.84 -3.41
CA VAL A 52 3.10 -4.45 -2.07
C VAL A 52 2.39 -3.53 -1.08
N GLY A 53 1.52 -4.11 -0.23
CA GLY A 53 0.72 -3.34 0.73
C GLY A 53 -0.53 -2.68 0.13
N HIS A 54 -0.91 -3.01 -1.11
CA HIS A 54 -2.18 -2.61 -1.67
C HIS A 54 -3.33 -3.30 -0.92
N ASP A 55 -4.23 -2.51 -0.35
CA ASP A 55 -5.46 -2.98 0.30
C ASP A 55 -6.64 -2.78 -0.67
N PRO A 56 -7.20 -3.87 -1.23
CA PRO A 56 -8.34 -3.81 -2.14
C PRO A 56 -9.59 -3.23 -1.46
N ALA A 57 -9.74 -3.38 -0.14
CA ALA A 57 -10.91 -2.91 0.59
C ALA A 57 -10.99 -1.38 0.64
N LYS A 58 -9.84 -0.69 0.58
CA LYS A 58 -9.78 0.77 0.59
C LYS A 58 -10.52 1.40 -0.60
N GLU A 59 -10.50 0.75 -1.77
CA GLU A 59 -11.22 1.23 -2.95
C GLU A 59 -12.74 1.24 -2.75
N PHE A 60 -13.26 0.37 -1.88
CA PHE A 60 -14.70 0.25 -1.62
C PHE A 60 -15.15 0.97 -0.34
N THR A 61 -14.22 1.29 0.57
CA THR A 61 -14.53 1.80 1.92
C THR A 61 -14.25 3.29 2.09
N ASP A 62 -13.50 3.92 1.17
CA ASP A 62 -13.28 5.38 1.17
C ASP A 62 -14.56 6.12 0.73
N HIS A 63 -15.53 6.25 1.65
CA HIS A 63 -16.78 6.98 1.45
C HIS A 63 -16.57 8.49 1.60
N TRP A 64 -15.81 9.09 0.69
CA TRP A 64 -15.52 10.54 0.69
C TRP A 64 -16.79 11.42 0.80
N TRP A 65 -17.91 10.95 0.26
CA TRP A 65 -19.21 11.63 0.33
C TRP A 65 -19.78 11.63 1.75
N SER A 66 -19.54 10.57 2.54
CA SER A 66 -20.00 10.44 3.93
C SER A 66 -19.26 11.44 4.81
N ASP A 67 -17.94 11.58 4.63
CA ASP A 67 -17.16 12.59 5.35
C ASP A 67 -17.62 14.00 5.01
N LEU A 68 -17.88 14.29 3.74
CA LEU A 68 -18.41 15.58 3.32
C LEU A 68 -19.80 15.83 3.93
N PHE A 69 -20.69 14.84 3.90
CA PHE A 69 -22.02 14.92 4.48
C PHE A 69 -21.99 15.13 5.99
N ASN A 70 -21.18 14.35 6.71
CA ASN A 70 -21.05 14.46 8.16
C ASN A 70 -20.46 15.82 8.54
N LYS A 71 -19.46 16.31 7.80
CA LYS A 71 -18.90 17.65 7.99
C LYS A 71 -19.92 18.74 7.70
N THR A 72 -20.72 18.63 6.64
CA THR A 72 -21.73 19.65 6.35
C THR A 72 -22.85 19.63 7.38
N ALA A 73 -23.35 18.45 7.75
CA ALA A 73 -24.39 18.27 8.76
C ALA A 73 -23.97 18.81 10.13
N ALA A 74 -22.74 18.54 10.58
CA ALA A 74 -22.22 19.05 11.85
C ALA A 74 -22.11 20.59 11.89
N ASN A 75 -22.01 21.24 10.73
CA ASN A 75 -21.90 22.70 10.61
C ASN A 75 -23.26 23.42 10.49
N LEU A 76 -24.37 22.68 10.46
CA LEU A 76 -25.72 23.22 10.41
C LEU A 76 -26.34 23.18 11.81
N VAL A 77 -26.82 24.33 12.27
CA VAL A 77 -27.60 24.47 13.49
C VAL A 77 -29.05 24.72 13.09
N VAL A 78 -29.96 23.92 13.63
CA VAL A 78 -31.41 24.03 13.38
C VAL A 78 -32.06 24.60 14.63
N ASP A 79 -32.55 25.84 14.54
CA ASP A 79 -33.33 26.46 15.59
C ASP A 79 -34.83 26.33 15.26
N SER A 80 -35.58 25.67 16.14
CA SER A 80 -37.03 25.51 16.01
C SER A 80 -37.75 26.53 16.90
N GLY A 81 -38.22 27.62 16.31
CA GLY A 81 -38.92 28.70 17.00
C GLY A 81 -40.45 28.64 16.82
N LYS A 82 -41.17 29.53 17.50
CA LYS A 82 -42.64 29.66 17.38
C LYS A 82 -43.11 30.08 15.97
N ASP A 83 -42.23 30.67 15.16
CA ASP A 83 -42.51 31.18 13.81
C ASP A 83 -41.89 30.31 12.69
N GLY A 84 -41.49 29.08 12.99
CA GLY A 84 -40.96 28.11 12.01
C GLY A 84 -39.53 27.65 12.27
N VAL A 85 -38.99 26.85 11.34
CA VAL A 85 -37.65 26.25 11.42
C VAL A 85 -36.64 27.15 10.70
N GLN A 86 -35.62 27.62 11.41
CA GLN A 86 -34.54 28.42 10.84
C GLN A 86 -33.23 27.64 10.88
N ILE A 87 -32.59 27.48 9.72
CA ILE A 87 -31.30 26.80 9.60
C ILE A 87 -30.20 27.85 9.51
N ARG A 88 -29.18 27.75 10.37
CA ARG A 88 -28.01 28.65 10.37
C ARG A 88 -26.73 27.84 10.23
N ARG A 89 -25.80 28.35 9.42
CA ARG A 89 -24.47 27.76 9.26
C ARG A 89 -23.53 28.37 10.29
N LEU A 90 -22.90 27.53 11.10
CA LEU A 90 -21.93 27.93 12.11
C LEU A 90 -20.56 28.18 11.45
N SER A 91 -20.41 29.13 10.52
CA SER A 91 -19.08 29.38 9.93
C SER A 91 -18.11 29.91 10.99
N LYS A 92 -16.83 29.52 11.02
CA LYS A 92 -15.78 30.03 10.13
C LYS A 92 -14.59 29.04 10.12
N GLU A 93 -14.51 28.18 9.12
CA GLU A 93 -13.24 27.54 8.78
C GLU A 93 -12.83 28.11 7.42
N THR A 94 -11.83 28.99 7.46
CA THR A 94 -11.03 29.35 6.29
C THR A 94 -10.66 28.05 5.59
N THR A 95 -10.93 27.96 4.29
CA THR A 95 -10.45 26.86 3.45
C THR A 95 -8.91 26.88 3.39
N GLN A 96 -8.25 26.56 4.50
CA GLN A 96 -6.88 26.13 4.52
C GLN A 96 -6.97 24.66 4.86
N ARG A 97 -7.04 23.86 3.79
CA ARG A 97 -6.78 22.43 3.84
C ARG A 97 -5.43 22.31 4.54
N SER A 98 -5.44 22.03 5.85
CA SER A 98 -4.23 21.82 6.64
C SER A 98 -3.66 20.48 6.19
N HIS A 99 -3.03 20.51 5.03
CA HIS A 99 -2.15 19.45 4.62
C HIS A 99 -0.96 19.54 5.55
N SER A 100 -0.82 18.56 6.46
CA SER A 100 0.45 18.37 7.15
C SER A 100 1.52 18.30 6.08
N LYS A 101 2.43 19.28 6.05
CA LYS A 101 3.53 19.28 5.09
C LYS A 101 4.24 17.93 5.21
N PRO A 102 4.31 17.13 4.13
CA PRO A 102 4.96 15.83 4.22
C PRO A 102 6.40 16.06 4.65
N SER A 103 6.86 15.31 5.66
CA SER A 103 8.21 15.46 6.18
C SER A 103 9.22 15.33 5.04
N LEU A 104 10.06 16.35 4.83
CA LEU A 104 11.00 16.42 3.71
C LEU A 104 12.00 15.26 3.68
N LEU A 105 12.16 14.53 4.80
CA LEU A 105 13.09 13.43 4.95
C LEU A 105 12.74 12.19 4.11
N TYR A 106 11.50 12.04 3.63
CA TYR A 106 11.05 10.80 2.98
C TYR A 106 10.19 11.00 1.72
N GLN A 107 10.48 12.02 0.90
CA GLN A 107 9.73 12.31 -0.34
C GLN A 107 9.72 11.15 -1.35
N LYS A 108 10.78 10.32 -1.38
CA LYS A 108 10.99 9.27 -2.40
C LYS A 108 10.10 8.04 -2.22
N PHE A 109 9.44 7.91 -1.08
CA PHE A 109 8.55 6.78 -0.77
C PHE A 109 7.12 7.24 -0.48
N VAL A 110 6.80 8.50 -0.80
CA VAL A 110 5.42 8.99 -0.79
C VAL A 110 4.77 8.55 -2.10
N LYS A 111 3.57 7.98 -2.01
CA LYS A 111 2.77 7.59 -3.17
C LYS A 111 2.39 8.85 -3.97
N THR A 112 2.97 9.03 -5.14
CA THR A 112 2.74 10.21 -6.00
C THR A 112 1.84 9.93 -7.21
N ALA A 113 1.66 8.65 -7.54
CA ALA A 113 0.78 8.22 -8.62
C ALA A 113 0.19 6.84 -8.29
N THR A 114 -1.00 6.58 -8.83
CA THR A 114 -1.60 5.24 -8.82
C THR A 114 -1.74 4.77 -10.26
N LEU A 115 -1.15 3.64 -10.60
CA LEU A 115 -1.35 3.02 -11.90
C LEU A 115 -2.75 2.39 -11.92
N THR A 116 -3.69 2.98 -12.66
CA THR A 116 -5.02 2.42 -12.86
C THR A 116 -5.13 1.91 -14.30
N SER A 117 -5.29 0.60 -14.50
CA SER A 117 -5.53 0.01 -15.82
C SER A 117 -4.53 0.45 -16.92
N GLY A 118 -3.24 0.54 -16.58
CA GLY A 118 -2.17 0.90 -17.54
C GLY A 118 -1.99 2.41 -17.77
N GLU A 119 -2.84 3.26 -17.18
CA GLU A 119 -2.67 4.70 -17.18
C GLU A 119 -2.14 5.17 -15.82
N GLU A 120 -1.01 5.88 -15.84
CA GLU A 120 -0.50 6.58 -14.66
C GLU A 120 -1.38 7.81 -14.40
N LYS A 121 -2.16 7.76 -13.32
CA LYS A 121 -2.89 8.94 -12.85
C LYS A 121 -2.08 9.60 -11.73
N PRO A 122 -1.53 10.80 -11.96
CA PRO A 122 -0.89 11.55 -10.89
C PRO A 122 -1.95 11.90 -9.84
N ASP A 123 -1.61 11.73 -8.57
CA ASP A 123 -2.47 12.18 -7.49
C ASP A 123 -2.49 13.71 -7.52
N ARG A 124 -3.65 14.32 -7.79
CA ARG A 124 -3.79 15.76 -8.12
C ARG A 124 -3.54 16.71 -6.95
N ASP A 125 -3.06 16.22 -5.82
CA ASP A 125 -2.82 17.01 -4.61
C ASP A 125 -1.42 17.66 -4.55
N LEU A 126 -0.64 17.69 -5.64
CA LEU A 126 0.72 18.24 -5.70
C LEU A 126 0.96 19.30 -6.80
N GLU A 127 -0.08 19.96 -7.32
CA GLU A 127 0.13 21.16 -8.15
C GLU A 127 0.30 22.42 -7.28
N SER A 128 1.42 23.11 -7.54
CA SER A 128 1.76 24.49 -7.15
C SER A 128 2.48 24.70 -5.82
N CYS A 129 3.82 24.80 -5.91
CA CYS A 129 4.64 25.81 -5.25
C CYS A 129 6.02 25.86 -5.95
N SER A 130 6.06 26.19 -7.24
CA SER A 130 7.30 26.73 -7.81
C SER A 130 7.34 28.22 -7.49
N ASP A 131 7.88 28.56 -6.32
CA ASP A 131 8.31 29.94 -6.05
C ASP A 131 9.46 30.24 -7.02
N VAL A 132 9.14 30.98 -8.08
CA VAL A 132 10.13 31.60 -8.97
C VAL A 132 10.79 32.75 -8.22
N ASP A 133 11.86 32.45 -7.47
CA ASP A 133 12.71 33.48 -6.85
C ASP A 133 13.57 34.14 -7.93
N ASN A 134 12.97 35.09 -8.66
CA ASN A 134 13.71 36.07 -9.46
C ASN A 134 14.35 37.08 -8.50
N ARG A 135 15.50 36.73 -7.93
CA ARG A 135 16.41 37.71 -7.31
C ARG A 135 17.70 37.76 -8.12
N GLU A 136 17.82 38.82 -8.93
CA GLU A 136 19.10 39.20 -9.51
C GLU A 136 20.13 39.42 -8.40
N PRO A 137 21.36 38.89 -8.53
CA PRO A 137 22.40 39.11 -7.52
C PRO A 137 22.86 40.56 -7.55
N ILE A 138 22.68 41.28 -6.44
CA ILE A 138 23.26 42.62 -6.26
C ILE A 138 24.77 42.44 -6.08
N PRO A 139 25.63 43.08 -6.90
CA PRO A 139 27.07 42.94 -6.78
C PRO A 139 27.59 43.66 -5.53
N PRO A 140 28.65 43.13 -4.89
CA PRO A 140 29.22 43.72 -3.70
C PRO A 140 29.90 45.07 -4.01
N LYS A 141 29.71 46.04 -3.11
CA LYS A 141 30.40 47.33 -3.17
C LYS A 141 31.87 47.16 -2.77
N MET A 142 32.76 47.74 -3.58
CA MET A 142 34.17 47.97 -3.24
C MET A 142 34.30 49.05 -2.15
#